data_AF-A0AAT9PRF2-F1
#
_entry.id   AF-A0AAT9PRF2-F1
#
_cell.length_a   1.000
_cell.length_b   1.000
_cell.length_c   1.000
_cell.angle_alpha   90.00
_cell.angle_beta   90.00
_cell.angle_gamma   90.00
#
_symmetry.space_group_name_H-M   'P 1'
#
loop_
_entity.id
_entity.type
_entity.pdbx_description
1 polymer ?
#
loop_
_entity_poly.entity_id
_entity_poly.type
_entity_poly.pdbx_seq_one_letter_code
_entity_poly.pdbx_strand_id
1 'polypeptide(L)'
;MFQVQKELASHEAVIVALFEEEKTSSFVQELDKAFEGQLQVLLEEKELSTKKKAISKVHSLGKTNVKRYYFVGLGKKESYTTETLRSALGKAFKTLQAAKVQDAAILLDSFVTEKLDAIDVAHIAAEVQGLGTYELQTYKSDKKDRVELEKFTAITAEDAQEIEAALTVGYVHGRATNSARTLVNMPPNVLTATKLAEYAVELAEKYDMDYKVLEKEEMEELGMGALLAVNQGSTEPPKMIALIYKGKEEWTDVIGFVGKGITYDTGGYSLKPREGMVGMKGDMGGAASVLGAMEIIGELRPEQNVIAVIPSTDNVVSGTAFKPDDVITSMSGKTIEVLNTDAEGRLALADGITYAKKLGANYLIDVATLTGGVIVALGNQTTGAMTNNEELFEQVLEASMETDESIWQLPIFDRDKERVRNSKFADLNNSPGREGHAVMAGTFLGEFAEDTPWVHLDIAGTSETSGAHDLGPAGATGAMVRTLATLVERFGEE
;
A
#
# COMPACT_ATOMS: atom_id res chain seq x y z
N MET A 1 -15.97 8.77 -14.59
CA MET A 1 -14.79 8.32 -15.37
C MET A 1 -15.10 7.04 -16.13
N PHE A 2 -15.77 6.08 -15.49
CA PHE A 2 -16.09 4.78 -16.06
C PHE A 2 -17.40 4.78 -16.86
N GLN A 3 -17.46 3.92 -17.87
CA GLN A 3 -18.65 3.60 -18.65
C GLN A 3 -18.61 2.12 -19.01
N VAL A 4 -19.77 1.49 -19.14
CA VAL A 4 -19.89 0.11 -19.62
C VAL A 4 -20.72 0.09 -20.89
N GLN A 5 -20.25 -0.61 -21.91
CA GLN A 5 -20.90 -0.72 -23.21
C GLN A 5 -20.95 -2.17 -23.66
N LYS A 6 -22.06 -2.58 -24.29
CA LYS A 6 -22.21 -3.95 -24.81
C LYS A 6 -21.51 -4.16 -26.14
N GLU A 7 -21.37 -3.10 -26.93
CA GLU A 7 -20.82 -3.16 -28.27
C GLU A 7 -19.71 -2.12 -28.43
N LEU A 8 -18.76 -2.43 -29.30
CA LEU A 8 -17.64 -1.55 -29.59
C LEU A 8 -18.11 -0.25 -30.28
N ALA A 9 -17.96 0.88 -29.58
CA ALA A 9 -18.24 2.21 -30.11
C ALA A 9 -16.97 2.94 -30.62
N SER A 10 -17.07 4.25 -30.83
CA SER A 10 -15.93 5.08 -31.24
C SER A 10 -15.07 5.45 -30.03
N HIS A 11 -13.81 5.03 -30.06
CA HIS A 11 -12.80 5.34 -29.04
C HIS A 11 -11.47 5.74 -29.66
N GLU A 12 -10.69 6.55 -28.95
CA GLU A 12 -9.32 6.83 -29.36
C GLU A 12 -8.42 5.60 -29.25
N ALA A 13 -8.53 4.80 -28.19
CA ALA A 13 -7.77 3.56 -28.01
C ALA A 13 -8.66 2.42 -27.50
N VAL A 14 -8.40 1.19 -27.97
CA VAL A 14 -9.03 -0.02 -27.40
C VAL A 14 -7.95 -1.02 -27.00
N ILE A 15 -7.99 -1.49 -25.76
CA ILE A 15 -7.10 -2.51 -25.22
C ILE A 15 -7.74 -3.89 -25.41
N VAL A 16 -6.99 -4.83 -25.99
CA VAL A 16 -7.46 -6.19 -26.31
C VAL A 16 -6.42 -7.21 -25.87
N ALA A 17 -6.82 -8.30 -25.22
CA ALA A 17 -5.93 -9.38 -24.85
C ALA A 17 -5.55 -10.28 -26.04
N LEU A 18 -4.36 -10.87 -25.98
CA LEU A 18 -3.90 -11.92 -26.90
C LEU A 18 -3.23 -13.07 -26.13
N PHE A 19 -3.81 -14.26 -26.19
CA PHE A 19 -3.23 -15.50 -25.64
C PHE A 19 -2.53 -16.32 -26.74
N GLU A 20 -1.55 -17.15 -26.37
CA GLU A 20 -0.78 -18.00 -27.30
C GLU A 20 -1.66 -19.03 -28.04
N GLU A 21 -2.61 -19.62 -27.33
CA GLU A 21 -3.49 -20.68 -27.82
C GLU A 21 -4.71 -20.12 -28.57
N GLU A 22 -4.97 -18.81 -28.40
CA GLU A 22 -6.02 -18.06 -29.07
C GLU A 22 -5.44 -17.15 -30.14
N LYS A 23 -4.86 -17.73 -31.19
CA LYS A 23 -4.74 -17.00 -32.47
C LYS A 23 -6.10 -16.53 -33.01
N THR A 24 -7.19 -16.90 -32.35
CA THR A 24 -8.58 -16.83 -32.78
C THR A 24 -9.55 -16.80 -31.59
N SER A 25 -9.48 -15.83 -30.69
CA SER A 25 -10.70 -15.55 -29.90
C SER A 25 -11.81 -15.15 -30.88
N SER A 26 -13.08 -15.48 -30.58
CA SER A 26 -14.22 -15.14 -31.46
C SER A 26 -14.20 -13.65 -31.83
N PHE A 27 -13.83 -12.80 -30.89
CA PHE A 27 -13.66 -11.38 -31.12
C PHE A 27 -12.46 -11.02 -32.02
N VAL A 28 -11.27 -11.59 -31.82
CA VAL A 28 -10.12 -11.30 -32.70
C VAL A 28 -10.45 -11.73 -34.14
N GLN A 29 -11.18 -12.83 -34.33
CA GLN A 29 -11.69 -13.23 -35.64
C GLN A 29 -12.70 -12.23 -36.22
N GLU A 30 -13.64 -11.73 -35.41
CA GLU A 30 -14.61 -10.72 -35.85
C GLU A 30 -13.94 -9.39 -36.18
N LEU A 31 -13.00 -8.95 -35.36
CA LEU A 31 -12.21 -7.76 -35.61
C LEU A 31 -11.36 -7.94 -36.87
N ASP A 32 -10.74 -9.11 -37.07
CA ASP A 32 -9.92 -9.39 -38.25
C ASP A 32 -10.74 -9.38 -39.55
N LYS A 33 -12.05 -9.71 -39.51
CA LYS A 33 -12.95 -9.49 -40.66
C LYS A 33 -13.02 -8.02 -41.04
N ALA A 34 -13.13 -7.10 -40.07
CA ALA A 34 -13.11 -5.66 -40.34
C ALA A 34 -11.73 -5.20 -40.87
N PHE A 35 -10.65 -5.89 -40.48
CA PHE A 35 -9.31 -5.64 -41.01
C PHE A 35 -8.99 -6.39 -42.31
N GLU A 36 -9.90 -7.20 -42.85
CA GLU A 36 -9.75 -8.03 -44.06
C GLU A 36 -8.60 -9.05 -43.94
N GLY A 37 -8.46 -9.70 -42.78
CA GLY A 37 -7.46 -10.75 -42.57
C GLY A 37 -6.07 -10.24 -42.16
N GLN A 38 -5.87 -8.93 -42.06
CA GLN A 38 -4.55 -8.33 -41.82
C GLN A 38 -4.04 -8.54 -40.39
N LEU A 39 -4.90 -8.68 -39.38
CA LEU A 39 -4.45 -8.96 -38.02
C LEU A 39 -3.84 -10.35 -37.93
N GLN A 40 -4.41 -11.33 -38.65
CA GLN A 40 -3.85 -12.67 -38.75
C GLN A 40 -2.45 -12.65 -39.41
N VAL A 41 -2.27 -11.86 -40.47
CA VAL A 41 -0.95 -11.67 -41.10
C VAL A 41 0.05 -11.09 -40.09
N LEU A 42 -0.32 -10.04 -39.34
CA LEU A 42 0.55 -9.44 -38.32
C LEU A 42 0.88 -10.42 -37.19
N LEU A 43 -0.03 -11.33 -36.82
CA LEU A 43 0.25 -12.41 -35.85
C LEU A 43 1.27 -13.42 -36.40
N GLU A 44 1.14 -13.80 -37.67
CA GLU A 44 2.06 -14.73 -38.35
C GLU A 44 3.46 -14.12 -38.51
N GLU A 45 3.53 -12.82 -38.81
CA GLU A 45 4.76 -12.04 -38.90
C GLU A 45 5.35 -11.65 -37.53
N LYS A 46 4.61 -11.94 -36.44
CA LYS A 46 4.97 -11.65 -35.03
C LYS A 46 5.03 -10.16 -34.69
N GLU A 47 4.41 -9.30 -35.49
CA GLU A 47 4.19 -7.89 -35.18
C GLU A 47 3.08 -7.70 -34.14
N LEU A 48 2.05 -8.56 -34.20
CA LEU A 48 1.15 -8.81 -33.08
C LEU A 48 1.73 -9.95 -32.24
N SER A 49 2.12 -9.65 -31.01
CA SER A 49 2.81 -10.60 -30.14
C SER A 49 1.92 -11.07 -28.98
N THR A 50 1.76 -12.39 -28.86
CA THR A 50 1.09 -13.04 -27.71
C THR A 50 2.00 -13.17 -26.49
N LYS A 51 3.30 -12.88 -26.60
CA LYS A 51 4.25 -12.99 -25.48
C LYS A 51 3.82 -12.10 -24.31
N LYS A 52 3.97 -12.61 -23.08
CA LYS A 52 3.67 -11.89 -21.84
C LYS A 52 4.19 -10.45 -21.87
N LYS A 53 3.29 -9.49 -21.59
CA LYS A 53 3.53 -8.04 -21.56
C LYS A 53 3.98 -7.43 -22.89
N ALA A 54 3.87 -8.12 -24.02
CA ALA A 54 4.05 -7.47 -25.31
C ALA A 54 2.87 -6.54 -25.55
N ILE A 55 3.17 -5.30 -25.98
CA ILE A 55 2.14 -4.32 -26.34
C ILE A 55 2.32 -4.03 -27.83
N SER A 56 1.39 -4.49 -28.65
CA SER A 56 1.40 -4.25 -30.09
C SER A 56 0.31 -3.24 -30.46
N LYS A 57 0.69 -2.17 -31.16
CA LYS A 57 -0.22 -1.09 -31.55
C LYS A 57 -0.59 -1.23 -33.02
N VAL A 58 -1.89 -1.26 -33.32
CA VAL A 58 -2.41 -1.28 -34.70
C VAL A 58 -3.35 -0.10 -34.91
N HIS A 59 -3.13 0.67 -35.98
CA HIS A 59 -4.04 1.73 -36.38
C HIS A 59 -5.20 1.15 -37.19
N SER A 60 -6.42 1.60 -36.93
CA SER A 60 -7.58 1.12 -37.71
C SER A 60 -7.60 1.64 -39.14
N LEU A 61 -6.97 2.80 -39.38
CA LEU A 61 -6.99 3.52 -40.66
C LEU A 61 -8.41 3.71 -41.22
N GLY A 62 -9.40 3.88 -40.33
CA GLY A 62 -10.80 4.08 -40.71
C GLY A 62 -11.57 2.80 -41.05
N LYS A 63 -10.95 1.61 -40.92
CA LYS A 63 -11.66 0.32 -41.06
C LYS A 63 -12.66 0.07 -39.92
N THR A 64 -12.46 0.71 -38.76
CA THR A 64 -13.38 0.69 -37.62
C THR A 64 -13.55 2.09 -37.03
N ASN A 65 -14.54 2.28 -36.17
CA ASN A 65 -14.78 3.56 -35.47
C ASN A 65 -13.75 3.88 -34.37
N VAL A 66 -12.80 2.97 -34.11
CA VAL A 66 -11.71 3.10 -33.15
C VAL A 66 -10.50 3.66 -33.85
N LYS A 67 -9.70 4.58 -33.27
CA LYS A 67 -8.50 5.10 -33.97
C LYS A 67 -7.32 4.11 -33.96
N ARG A 68 -7.14 3.37 -32.86
CA ARG A 68 -6.02 2.45 -32.63
C ARG A 68 -6.37 1.37 -31.61
N TYR A 69 -5.89 0.15 -31.86
CA TYR A 69 -5.97 -0.98 -30.95
C TYR A 69 -4.60 -1.21 -30.31
N TYR A 70 -4.60 -1.54 -29.03
CA TYR A 70 -3.43 -1.94 -28.25
C TYR A 70 -3.65 -3.38 -27.80
N PHE A 71 -2.97 -4.30 -28.48
CA PHE A 71 -3.02 -5.71 -28.17
C PHE A 71 -2.01 -6.03 -27.07
N VAL A 72 -2.48 -6.71 -26.02
CA VAL A 72 -1.71 -7.07 -24.83
C VAL A 72 -1.47 -8.58 -24.85
N GLY A 73 -0.22 -8.98 -25.07
CA GLY A 73 0.18 -10.37 -25.02
C GLY A 73 0.18 -10.90 -23.58
N LEU A 74 -0.57 -11.97 -23.32
CA LEU A 74 -0.73 -12.58 -21.99
C LEU A 74 -0.05 -13.95 -21.88
N GLY A 75 0.51 -14.47 -22.97
CA GLY A 75 1.14 -15.77 -23.02
C GLY A 75 0.12 -16.91 -22.99
N LYS A 76 0.46 -17.99 -22.29
CA LYS A 76 -0.40 -19.17 -22.15
C LYS A 76 -1.45 -18.99 -21.05
N LYS A 77 -2.69 -19.41 -21.31
CA LYS A 77 -3.82 -19.29 -20.37
C LYS A 77 -3.56 -20.02 -19.05
N GLU A 78 -2.85 -21.15 -19.07
CA GLU A 78 -2.54 -21.93 -17.86
C GLU A 78 -1.72 -21.10 -16.86
N SER A 79 -0.91 -20.19 -17.37
CA SER A 79 0.01 -19.33 -16.61
C SER A 79 -0.52 -17.91 -16.38
N TYR A 80 -1.80 -17.68 -16.70
CA TYR A 80 -2.49 -16.43 -16.48
C TYR A 80 -2.99 -16.35 -15.03
N THR A 81 -2.63 -15.26 -14.37
CA THR A 81 -2.92 -14.94 -12.97
C THR A 81 -3.21 -13.45 -12.84
N THR A 82 -3.76 -13.05 -11.70
CA THR A 82 -3.91 -11.66 -11.25
C THR A 82 -2.61 -10.86 -11.41
N GLU A 83 -1.47 -11.40 -10.97
CA GLU A 83 -0.17 -10.74 -11.06
C GLU A 83 0.24 -10.47 -12.52
N THR A 84 0.03 -11.46 -13.40
CA THR A 84 0.34 -11.29 -14.83
C THR A 84 -0.57 -10.27 -15.50
N LEU A 85 -1.85 -10.21 -15.11
CA LEU A 85 -2.80 -9.22 -15.60
C LEU A 85 -2.40 -7.82 -15.15
N ARG A 86 -2.13 -7.63 -13.85
CA ARG A 86 -1.65 -6.37 -13.28
C ARG A 86 -0.40 -5.86 -13.99
N SER A 87 0.61 -6.72 -14.14
CA SER A 87 1.85 -6.37 -14.83
C SER A 87 1.65 -6.01 -16.32
N ALA A 88 0.81 -6.77 -17.04
CA ALA A 88 0.56 -6.54 -18.47
C ALA A 88 -0.26 -5.25 -18.71
N LEU A 89 -1.33 -5.03 -17.95
CA LEU A 89 -2.13 -3.81 -18.03
C LEU A 89 -1.36 -2.59 -17.56
N GLY A 90 -0.47 -2.72 -16.55
CA GLY A 90 0.36 -1.60 -16.09
C GLY A 90 1.24 -1.06 -17.22
N LYS A 91 1.85 -1.97 -17.98
CA LYS A 91 2.59 -1.60 -19.18
C LYS A 91 1.69 -1.03 -20.29
N ALA A 92 0.48 -1.56 -20.47
CA ALA A 92 -0.48 -1.03 -21.45
C ALA A 92 -0.86 0.42 -21.12
N PHE A 93 -1.28 0.72 -19.89
CA PHE A 93 -1.66 2.07 -19.47
C PHE A 93 -0.50 3.06 -19.51
N LYS A 94 0.73 2.65 -19.15
CA LYS A 94 1.93 3.47 -19.36
C LYS A 94 2.15 3.80 -20.84
N THR A 95 1.89 2.84 -21.72
CA THR A 95 1.99 3.05 -23.17
C THR A 95 0.92 4.04 -23.65
N LEU A 96 -0.31 3.97 -23.12
CA LEU A 96 -1.38 4.92 -23.42
C LEU A 96 -1.06 6.34 -22.92
N GLN A 97 -0.56 6.47 -21.69
CA GLN A 97 -0.14 7.74 -21.09
C GLN A 97 0.98 8.39 -21.91
N ALA A 98 2.02 7.64 -22.27
CA ALA A 98 3.11 8.13 -23.12
C ALA A 98 2.61 8.57 -24.52
N ALA A 99 1.54 7.93 -25.01
CA ALA A 99 0.90 8.27 -26.27
C ALA A 99 -0.20 9.35 -26.14
N LYS A 100 -0.35 9.96 -24.96
CA LYS A 100 -1.30 11.03 -24.63
C LYS A 100 -2.75 10.71 -25.00
N VAL A 101 -3.16 9.46 -24.76
CA VAL A 101 -4.55 9.01 -24.98
C VAL A 101 -5.44 9.53 -23.85
N GLN A 102 -6.58 10.14 -24.22
CA GLN A 102 -7.57 10.67 -23.26
C GLN A 102 -8.85 9.83 -23.19
N ASP A 103 -9.12 9.03 -24.23
CA ASP A 103 -10.28 8.14 -24.31
C ASP A 103 -9.83 6.71 -24.66
N ALA A 104 -9.99 5.79 -23.72
CA ALA A 104 -9.64 4.40 -23.89
C ALA A 104 -10.81 3.50 -23.52
N ALA A 105 -10.94 2.40 -24.24
CA ALA A 105 -11.78 1.29 -23.84
C ALA A 105 -10.94 0.03 -23.63
N ILE A 106 -11.41 -0.86 -22.77
CA ILE A 106 -10.90 -2.23 -22.63
C ILE A 106 -11.99 -3.18 -23.12
N LEU A 107 -11.63 -4.10 -24.02
CA LEU A 107 -12.51 -5.21 -24.32
C LEU A 107 -12.36 -6.26 -23.23
N LEU A 108 -13.23 -6.18 -22.23
CA LEU A 108 -13.12 -6.90 -20.98
C LEU A 108 -13.14 -8.41 -21.21
N ASP A 109 -14.08 -8.89 -22.03
CA ASP A 109 -14.30 -10.30 -22.32
C ASP A 109 -13.07 -10.98 -22.95
N SER A 110 -12.18 -10.21 -23.58
CA SER A 110 -10.93 -10.78 -24.12
C SER A 110 -9.94 -11.20 -23.02
N PHE A 111 -10.04 -10.64 -21.82
CA PHE A 111 -9.18 -10.94 -20.67
C PHE A 111 -9.79 -11.98 -19.73
N VAL A 112 -11.05 -12.37 -19.93
CA VAL A 112 -11.78 -13.31 -19.10
C VAL A 112 -11.34 -14.74 -19.38
N THR A 113 -11.19 -15.54 -18.33
CA THR A 113 -10.89 -16.97 -18.40
C THR A 113 -11.66 -17.72 -17.31
N GLU A 114 -11.58 -19.05 -17.28
CA GLU A 114 -12.17 -19.84 -16.19
C GLU A 114 -11.59 -19.50 -14.80
N LYS A 115 -10.44 -18.82 -14.73
CA LYS A 115 -9.77 -18.43 -13.48
C LYS A 115 -10.03 -16.99 -13.04
N LEU A 116 -10.45 -16.13 -13.96
CA LEU A 116 -10.63 -14.69 -13.74
C LEU A 116 -11.84 -14.25 -14.53
N ASP A 117 -12.87 -13.85 -13.81
CA ASP A 117 -14.12 -13.42 -14.42
C ASP A 117 -14.06 -11.94 -14.87
N ALA A 118 -15.18 -11.42 -15.39
CA ALA A 118 -15.25 -10.05 -15.85
C ALA A 118 -15.12 -9.02 -14.71
N ILE A 119 -15.61 -9.34 -13.51
CA ILE A 119 -15.53 -8.48 -12.32
C ILE A 119 -14.08 -8.36 -11.88
N ASP A 120 -13.36 -9.48 -11.78
CA ASP A 120 -11.92 -9.52 -11.44
C ASP A 120 -11.10 -8.65 -12.41
N VAL A 121 -11.33 -8.85 -13.72
CA VAL A 121 -10.62 -8.11 -14.76
C VAL A 121 -10.95 -6.63 -14.68
N ALA A 122 -12.21 -6.27 -14.45
CA ALA A 122 -12.65 -4.88 -14.37
C ALA A 122 -11.99 -4.17 -13.18
N HIS A 123 -12.03 -4.79 -12.00
CA HIS A 123 -11.36 -4.30 -10.80
C HIS A 123 -9.86 -4.09 -11.08
N ILE A 124 -9.16 -5.11 -11.56
CA ILE A 124 -7.71 -5.04 -11.80
C ILE A 124 -7.38 -3.98 -12.87
N ALA A 125 -8.19 -3.86 -13.92
CA ALA A 125 -7.94 -2.89 -14.98
C ALA A 125 -8.01 -1.44 -14.47
N ALA A 126 -9.01 -1.13 -13.64
CA ALA A 126 -9.15 0.21 -13.07
C ALA A 126 -8.10 0.50 -11.97
N GLU A 127 -7.79 -0.49 -11.13
CA GLU A 127 -6.71 -0.42 -10.12
C GLU A 127 -5.39 -0.06 -10.80
N VAL A 128 -5.03 -0.85 -11.81
CA VAL A 128 -3.75 -0.72 -12.51
C VAL A 128 -3.70 0.54 -13.38
N GLN A 129 -4.83 1.01 -13.89
CA GLN A 129 -4.90 2.32 -14.55
C GLN A 129 -4.45 3.43 -13.59
N GLY A 130 -4.96 3.43 -12.35
CA GLY A 130 -4.52 4.35 -11.31
C GLY A 130 -3.04 4.17 -10.97
N LEU A 131 -2.63 2.95 -10.62
CA LEU A 131 -1.25 2.66 -10.18
C LEU A 131 -0.20 2.96 -11.26
N GLY A 132 -0.39 2.39 -12.45
CA GLY A 132 0.59 2.39 -13.53
C GLY A 132 0.84 3.78 -14.12
N THR A 133 -0.12 4.70 -13.98
CA THR A 133 -0.02 6.07 -14.52
C THR A 133 0.39 7.11 -13.47
N TYR A 134 0.81 6.65 -12.29
CA TYR A 134 1.36 7.50 -11.24
C TYR A 134 2.67 8.18 -11.69
N GLU A 135 2.72 9.48 -11.49
CA GLU A 135 3.93 10.28 -11.71
C GLU A 135 4.37 10.90 -10.39
N LEU A 136 5.67 10.80 -10.11
CA LEU A 136 6.24 11.42 -8.92
C LEU A 136 6.03 12.93 -8.95
N GLN A 137 5.55 13.48 -7.85
CA GLN A 137 5.59 14.92 -7.66
C GLN A 137 7.05 15.38 -7.70
N THR A 138 7.34 16.37 -8.56
CA THR A 138 8.67 16.96 -8.66
C THR A 138 8.68 18.40 -8.18
N TYR A 139 9.80 18.80 -7.59
CA TYR A 139 10.08 20.19 -7.20
C TYR A 139 10.90 20.92 -8.28
N LYS A 140 10.89 20.41 -9.52
CA LYS A 140 11.54 21.05 -10.66
C LYS A 140 10.70 22.24 -11.10
N SER A 141 11.37 23.32 -11.52
CA SER A 141 10.71 24.53 -12.02
C SER A 141 10.03 24.35 -13.37
N ASP A 142 10.54 23.43 -14.19
CA ASP A 142 9.93 23.05 -15.48
C ASP A 142 8.82 22.03 -15.23
N LYS A 143 7.58 22.49 -15.31
CA LYS A 143 6.38 21.64 -15.19
C LYS A 143 5.99 21.19 -16.58
N LYS A 144 5.90 19.88 -16.78
CA LYS A 144 5.35 19.31 -18.01
C LYS A 144 3.83 19.21 -17.89
N ASP A 145 3.14 19.57 -18.96
CA ASP A 145 1.70 19.33 -19.06
C ASP A 145 1.41 17.82 -19.06
N ARG A 146 0.54 17.40 -18.14
CA ARG A 146 0.07 16.03 -18.01
C ARG A 146 -1.18 15.85 -18.86
N VAL A 147 -1.23 14.75 -19.60
CA VAL A 147 -2.46 14.29 -20.25
C VAL A 147 -2.94 13.08 -19.49
N GLU A 148 -4.13 13.19 -18.91
CA GLU A 148 -4.77 12.12 -18.15
C GLU A 148 -5.81 11.41 -19.00
N LEU A 149 -6.08 10.16 -18.66
CA LEU A 149 -7.20 9.44 -19.24
C LEU A 149 -8.49 10.02 -18.66
N GLU A 150 -9.32 10.63 -19.49
CA GLU A 150 -10.57 11.27 -19.06
C GLU A 150 -11.74 10.28 -19.07
N LYS A 151 -11.70 9.30 -19.99
CA LYS A 151 -12.74 8.29 -20.16
C LYS A 151 -12.12 6.91 -20.24
N PHE A 152 -12.63 6.00 -19.42
CA PHE A 152 -12.27 4.58 -19.45
C PHE A 152 -13.52 3.73 -19.58
N THR A 153 -13.69 3.04 -20.72
CA THR A 153 -14.89 2.26 -21.02
C THR A 153 -14.60 0.76 -20.97
N ALA A 154 -15.38 -0.02 -20.23
CA ALA A 154 -15.37 -1.47 -20.36
C ALA A 154 -16.37 -1.90 -21.44
N ILE A 155 -15.92 -2.75 -22.36
CA ILE A 155 -16.76 -3.36 -23.38
C ILE A 155 -16.98 -4.81 -23.01
N THR A 156 -18.22 -5.17 -22.69
CA THR A 156 -18.60 -6.50 -22.21
C THR A 156 -20.09 -6.74 -22.36
N ALA A 157 -20.47 -8.01 -22.57
CA ALA A 157 -21.87 -8.43 -22.55
C ALA A 157 -22.45 -8.60 -21.14
N GLU A 158 -21.60 -8.61 -20.10
CA GLU A 158 -21.96 -8.78 -18.69
C GLU A 158 -22.81 -7.62 -18.14
N ASP A 159 -23.28 -7.76 -16.90
CA ASP A 159 -24.10 -6.75 -16.27
C ASP A 159 -23.34 -5.43 -16.09
N ALA A 160 -23.90 -4.35 -16.64
CA ALA A 160 -23.24 -3.06 -16.66
C ALA A 160 -23.04 -2.45 -15.27
N GLN A 161 -23.95 -2.73 -14.33
CA GLN A 161 -23.91 -2.16 -12.98
C GLN A 161 -22.84 -2.85 -12.14
N GLU A 162 -22.74 -4.18 -12.21
CA GLU A 162 -21.69 -4.95 -11.51
C GLU A 162 -20.29 -4.57 -12.01
N ILE A 163 -20.11 -4.42 -13.33
CA ILE A 163 -18.82 -4.04 -13.92
C ILE A 163 -18.47 -2.59 -13.59
N GLU A 164 -19.43 -1.65 -13.59
CA GLU A 164 -19.18 -0.28 -13.19
C GLU A 164 -18.78 -0.18 -11.71
N ALA A 165 -19.40 -0.98 -10.84
CA ALA A 165 -19.01 -1.09 -9.43
C ALA A 165 -17.58 -1.63 -9.30
N ALA A 166 -17.23 -2.72 -10.00
CA ALA A 166 -15.89 -3.30 -9.98
C ALA A 166 -14.81 -2.32 -10.46
N LEU A 167 -15.06 -1.59 -11.56
CA LEU A 167 -14.17 -0.53 -12.05
C LEU A 167 -14.00 0.57 -11.01
N THR A 168 -15.08 0.97 -10.34
CA THR A 168 -15.04 2.01 -9.32
C THR A 168 -14.19 1.58 -8.13
N VAL A 169 -14.46 0.40 -7.56
CA VAL A 169 -13.69 -0.17 -6.44
C VAL A 169 -12.21 -0.29 -6.80
N GLY A 170 -11.89 -0.89 -7.95
CA GLY A 170 -10.49 -1.02 -8.38
C GLY A 170 -9.80 0.33 -8.52
N TYR A 171 -10.46 1.32 -9.11
CA TYR A 171 -9.89 2.67 -9.23
C TYR A 171 -9.61 3.32 -7.87
N VAL A 172 -10.51 3.17 -6.90
CA VAL A 172 -10.32 3.65 -5.52
C VAL A 172 -9.06 3.03 -4.91
N HIS A 173 -8.88 1.71 -5.05
CA HIS A 173 -7.67 1.02 -4.59
C HIS A 173 -6.40 1.60 -5.21
N GLY A 174 -6.38 1.74 -6.53
CA GLY A 174 -5.23 2.31 -7.26
C GLY A 174 -4.93 3.76 -6.89
N ARG A 175 -5.97 4.59 -6.74
CA ARG A 175 -5.87 6.01 -6.40
C ARG A 175 -5.37 6.22 -4.97
N ALA A 176 -5.93 5.50 -4.00
CA ALA A 176 -5.54 5.60 -2.60
C ALA A 176 -4.12 5.06 -2.34
N THR A 177 -3.72 4.00 -3.05
CA THR A 177 -2.33 3.53 -3.06
C THR A 177 -1.38 4.64 -3.53
N ASN A 178 -1.76 5.41 -4.53
CA ASN A 178 -0.97 6.55 -5.00
C ASN A 178 -0.96 7.74 -4.00
N SER A 179 -1.99 7.91 -3.18
CA SER A 179 -1.96 8.85 -2.06
C SER A 179 -0.85 8.48 -1.08
N ALA A 180 -0.78 7.21 -0.68
CA ALA A 180 0.31 6.70 0.16
C ALA A 180 1.69 6.90 -0.49
N ARG A 181 1.82 6.58 -1.80
CA ARG A 181 3.06 6.84 -2.55
C ARG A 181 3.46 8.30 -2.53
N THR A 182 2.48 9.19 -2.62
CA THR A 182 2.73 10.64 -2.61
C THR A 182 3.29 11.08 -1.28
N LEU A 183 2.69 10.66 -0.16
CA LEU A 183 3.17 10.99 1.19
C LEU A 183 4.62 10.52 1.40
N VAL A 184 4.93 9.26 1.13
CA VAL A 184 6.29 8.69 1.28
C VAL A 184 7.32 9.41 0.41
N ASN A 185 6.91 9.86 -0.79
CA ASN A 185 7.80 10.58 -1.68
C ASN A 185 8.01 12.05 -1.31
N MET A 186 7.17 12.65 -0.45
CA MET A 186 7.32 14.05 -0.04
C MET A 186 8.61 14.26 0.76
N PRO A 187 9.34 15.37 0.54
CA PRO A 187 10.51 15.71 1.33
C PRO A 187 10.14 15.94 2.80
N PRO A 188 11.04 15.61 3.75
CA PRO A 188 10.76 15.71 5.18
C PRO A 188 10.58 17.16 5.65
N ASN A 189 11.13 18.13 4.93
CA ASN A 189 10.91 19.56 5.20
C ASN A 189 9.55 20.08 4.71
N VAL A 190 8.78 19.26 3.99
CA VAL A 190 7.42 19.56 3.51
C VAL A 190 6.40 18.73 4.27
N LEU A 191 6.67 17.44 4.48
CA LEU A 191 5.80 16.54 5.24
C LEU A 191 6.39 16.29 6.64
N THR A 192 6.13 17.23 7.55
CA THR A 192 6.43 17.08 8.98
C THR A 192 5.32 16.34 9.72
N ALA A 193 5.52 16.00 11.00
CA ALA A 193 4.47 15.36 11.81
C ALA A 193 3.18 16.20 11.86
N THR A 194 3.31 17.53 11.97
CA THR A 194 2.15 18.43 11.88
C THR A 194 1.46 18.36 10.53
N LYS A 195 2.21 18.33 9.42
CA LYS A 195 1.62 18.23 8.06
C LYS A 195 0.99 16.86 7.80
N LEU A 196 1.52 15.80 8.38
CA LEU A 196 0.90 14.48 8.32
C LEU A 196 -0.43 14.46 9.11
N ALA A 197 -0.49 15.12 10.27
CA ALA A 197 -1.72 15.27 11.03
C ALA A 197 -2.77 16.11 10.28
N GLU A 198 -2.38 17.23 9.67
CA GLU A 198 -3.26 18.04 8.83
C GLU A 198 -3.85 17.20 7.68
N TYR A 199 -3.01 16.43 6.97
CA TYR A 199 -3.47 15.54 5.90
C TYR A 199 -4.48 14.50 6.42
N ALA A 200 -4.23 13.89 7.58
CA ALA A 200 -5.14 12.91 8.16
C ALA A 200 -6.49 13.53 8.55
N VAL A 201 -6.49 14.77 9.06
CA VAL A 201 -7.73 15.52 9.36
C VAL A 201 -8.50 15.83 8.08
N GLU A 202 -7.83 16.32 7.03
CA GLU A 202 -8.46 16.56 5.73
C GLU A 202 -9.08 15.28 5.14
N LEU A 203 -8.40 14.14 5.30
CA LEU A 203 -8.90 12.83 4.89
C LEU A 203 -10.16 12.44 5.67
N ALA A 204 -10.14 12.62 6.99
CA ALA A 204 -11.27 12.32 7.86
C ALA A 204 -12.50 13.17 7.53
N GLU A 205 -12.31 14.48 7.35
CA GLU A 205 -13.39 15.41 6.98
C GLU A 205 -13.96 15.09 5.60
N LYS A 206 -13.10 14.73 4.63
CA LYS A 206 -13.53 14.33 3.28
C LYS A 206 -14.48 13.13 3.30
N TYR A 207 -14.24 12.17 4.19
CA TYR A 207 -15.02 10.94 4.28
C TYR A 207 -15.84 10.82 5.56
N ASP A 208 -16.17 11.94 6.21
CA ASP A 208 -17.04 11.99 7.39
C ASP A 208 -16.66 10.95 8.47
N MET A 209 -15.36 10.90 8.80
CA MET A 209 -14.82 10.08 9.89
C MET A 209 -14.59 10.95 11.12
N ASP A 210 -14.76 10.34 12.30
CA ASP A 210 -14.31 10.95 13.55
C ASP A 210 -12.78 10.97 13.58
N TYR A 211 -12.19 12.01 14.18
CA TYR A 211 -10.74 12.09 14.36
C TYR A 211 -10.36 12.70 15.70
N LYS A 212 -9.14 12.37 16.13
CA LYS A 212 -8.50 12.96 17.31
C LYS A 212 -7.00 13.09 17.06
N VAL A 213 -6.46 14.30 17.21
CA VAL A 213 -5.02 14.55 17.16
C VAL A 213 -4.60 14.99 18.54
N LEU A 214 -3.78 14.17 19.22
CA LEU A 214 -3.19 14.56 20.49
C LEU A 214 -1.97 15.42 20.26
N GLU A 215 -1.96 16.56 20.95
CA GLU A 215 -0.80 17.42 21.06
C GLU A 215 0.18 16.92 22.13
N LYS A 216 1.37 17.51 22.16
CA LYS A 216 2.45 17.11 23.06
C LYS A 216 2.03 17.08 24.52
N GLU A 217 1.34 18.11 24.99
CA GLU A 217 0.89 18.24 26.37
C GLU A 217 -0.10 17.14 26.75
N GLU A 218 -1.02 16.78 25.85
CA GLU A 218 -1.96 15.67 26.08
C GLU A 218 -1.23 14.32 26.13
N MET A 219 -0.19 14.14 25.31
CA MET A 219 0.65 12.94 25.33
C MET A 219 1.47 12.83 26.62
N GLU A 220 1.95 13.96 27.16
CA GLU A 220 2.62 14.01 28.48
C GLU A 220 1.66 13.61 29.60
N GLU A 221 0.43 14.12 29.59
CA GLU A 221 -0.62 13.75 30.56
C GLU A 221 -1.02 12.28 30.47
N LEU A 222 -1.03 11.72 29.26
CA LEU A 222 -1.32 10.31 29.01
C LEU A 222 -0.15 9.36 29.27
N GLY A 223 1.03 9.90 29.58
CA GLY A 223 2.22 9.09 29.88
C GLY A 223 2.85 8.42 28.66
N MET A 224 2.71 8.98 27.46
CA MET A 224 3.29 8.45 26.21
C MET A 224 4.81 8.71 26.12
N GLY A 225 5.55 8.28 27.14
CA GLY A 225 6.96 8.59 27.27
C GLY A 225 7.85 7.90 26.24
N ALA A 226 7.38 6.86 25.54
CA ALA A 226 8.15 6.23 24.49
C ALA A 226 8.18 7.09 23.21
N LEU A 227 7.03 7.58 22.75
CA LEU A 227 6.96 8.52 21.62
C LEU A 227 7.61 9.87 21.96
N LEU A 228 7.35 10.40 23.17
CA LEU A 228 7.92 11.68 23.61
C LEU A 228 9.46 11.63 23.70
N ALA A 229 10.04 10.49 24.08
CA ALA A 229 11.50 10.32 24.09
C ALA A 229 12.10 10.41 22.68
N VAL A 230 11.46 9.78 21.68
CA VAL A 230 11.90 9.87 20.28
C VAL A 230 11.86 11.31 19.79
N ASN A 231 10.79 12.04 20.11
CA ASN A 231 10.62 13.45 19.71
C ASN A 231 11.56 14.42 20.44
N GLN A 232 12.13 14.05 21.59
CA GLN A 232 12.81 14.98 22.51
C GLN A 232 13.93 15.81 21.86
N GLY A 233 14.51 15.30 20.77
CA GLY A 233 15.53 15.99 19.99
C GLY A 233 15.01 17.08 19.06
N SER A 234 13.73 17.06 18.71
CA SER A 234 13.14 17.87 17.64
C SER A 234 12.54 19.18 18.10
N THR A 235 12.50 20.15 17.18
CA THR A 235 11.70 21.37 17.30
C THR A 235 10.32 21.22 16.67
N GLU A 236 10.11 20.21 15.81
CA GLU A 236 8.79 19.85 15.29
C GLU A 236 8.05 19.07 16.39
N PRO A 237 6.84 19.48 16.78
CA PRO A 237 6.09 18.77 17.81
C PRO A 237 5.63 17.39 17.32
N PRO A 238 5.57 16.38 18.21
CA PRO A 238 5.02 15.08 17.88
C PRO A 238 3.50 15.17 17.77
N LYS A 239 2.90 14.22 17.04
CA LYS A 239 1.45 14.07 16.91
C LYS A 239 1.08 12.61 17.15
N MET A 240 0.08 12.35 17.99
CA MET A 240 -0.62 11.06 17.97
C MET A 240 -1.95 11.25 17.26
N ILE A 241 -2.03 10.77 16.02
CA ILE A 241 -3.19 10.93 15.15
C ILE A 241 -4.07 9.69 15.28
N ALA A 242 -5.38 9.88 15.43
CA ALA A 242 -6.36 8.81 15.40
C ALA A 242 -7.51 9.16 14.45
N LEU A 243 -7.83 8.27 13.51
CA LEU A 243 -9.04 8.30 12.69
C LEU A 243 -9.96 7.16 13.10
N ILE A 244 -11.26 7.41 13.18
CA ILE A 244 -12.26 6.50 13.72
C ILE A 244 -13.37 6.38 12.67
N TYR A 245 -13.46 5.21 12.05
CA TYR A 245 -14.50 4.85 11.10
C TYR A 245 -15.49 3.89 11.74
N LYS A 246 -16.76 4.31 11.82
CA LYS A 246 -17.88 3.51 12.34
C LYS A 246 -18.63 2.90 11.17
N GLY A 247 -18.24 1.68 10.79
CA GLY A 247 -18.92 0.93 9.74
C GLY A 247 -20.09 0.09 10.24
N LYS A 248 -20.10 -0.29 11.52
CA LYS A 248 -21.17 -1.06 12.17
C LYS A 248 -22.00 -0.16 13.11
N GLU A 249 -23.22 -0.59 13.43
CA GLU A 249 -24.07 0.10 14.41
C GLU A 249 -23.45 0.06 15.82
N GLU A 250 -22.93 -1.10 16.22
CA GLU A 250 -22.29 -1.32 17.51
C GLU A 250 -20.78 -1.17 17.41
N TRP A 251 -20.13 -0.60 18.42
CA TRP A 251 -18.66 -0.45 18.49
C TRP A 251 -17.98 -1.73 18.97
N THR A 252 -18.09 -2.79 18.18
CA THR A 252 -17.49 -4.11 18.42
C THR A 252 -16.61 -4.54 17.24
N ASP A 253 -15.86 -5.62 17.45
CA ASP A 253 -14.96 -6.25 16.46
C ASP A 253 -14.01 -5.26 15.79
N VAL A 254 -13.58 -4.24 16.53
CA VAL A 254 -12.90 -3.07 15.97
C VAL A 254 -11.48 -3.44 15.52
N ILE A 255 -11.18 -3.19 14.25
CA ILE A 255 -9.85 -3.38 13.69
C ILE A 255 -9.02 -2.11 13.95
N GLY A 256 -7.91 -2.26 14.65
CA GLY A 256 -6.96 -1.19 14.96
C GLY A 256 -5.74 -1.25 14.03
N PHE A 257 -5.65 -0.33 13.10
CA PHE A 257 -4.44 -0.11 12.30
C PHE A 257 -3.47 0.82 13.01
N VAL A 258 -2.20 0.46 13.10
CA VAL A 258 -1.17 1.31 13.72
C VAL A 258 -0.01 1.54 12.75
N GLY A 259 0.14 2.76 12.23
CA GLY A 259 1.14 3.08 11.21
C GLY A 259 2.34 3.82 11.78
N LYS A 260 3.57 3.32 11.59
CA LYS A 260 4.80 4.06 11.95
C LYS A 260 4.86 5.39 11.20
N GLY A 261 4.85 6.50 11.94
CA GLY A 261 4.81 7.87 11.39
C GLY A 261 6.10 8.66 11.55
N ILE A 262 7.27 8.03 11.41
CA ILE A 262 8.56 8.72 11.56
C ILE A 262 8.86 9.52 10.27
N THR A 263 8.63 10.83 10.29
CA THR A 263 8.68 11.67 9.08
C THR A 263 10.10 11.89 8.55
N TYR A 264 11.09 11.75 9.44
CA TYR A 264 12.49 11.63 9.06
C TYR A 264 13.29 10.96 10.16
N ASP A 265 14.18 10.03 9.79
CA ASP A 265 14.99 9.29 10.75
C ASP A 265 16.49 9.48 10.51
N THR A 266 17.14 10.19 11.44
CA THR A 266 18.60 10.32 11.47
C THR A 266 19.28 9.19 12.24
N GLY A 267 18.51 8.43 13.01
CA GLY A 267 18.95 7.49 14.04
C GLY A 267 19.22 8.11 15.41
N GLY A 268 19.08 9.43 15.57
CA GLY A 268 19.42 10.13 16.80
C GLY A 268 20.91 10.01 17.12
N TYR A 269 21.27 9.89 18.41
CA TYR A 269 22.68 9.74 18.80
C TYR A 269 23.34 8.45 18.28
N SER A 270 22.55 7.41 18.02
CA SER A 270 22.92 6.24 17.22
C SER A 270 22.88 6.55 15.72
N LEU A 271 23.59 7.59 15.32
CA LEU A 271 23.49 8.23 14.01
C LEU A 271 23.70 7.26 12.84
N LYS A 272 22.80 7.30 11.86
CA LYS A 272 22.94 6.55 10.62
C LYS A 272 24.19 6.97 9.82
N PRO A 273 24.86 6.04 9.13
CA PRO A 273 25.86 6.38 8.14
C PRO A 273 25.28 7.25 7.02
N ARG A 274 26.13 8.05 6.36
CA ARG A 274 25.73 8.97 5.27
C ARG A 274 24.84 8.32 4.21
N GLU A 275 25.19 7.10 3.78
CA GLU A 275 24.44 6.37 2.75
C GLU A 275 23.11 5.82 3.28
N GLY A 276 23.06 5.44 4.56
CA GLY A 276 21.84 4.93 5.20
C GLY A 276 20.83 6.01 5.58
N MET A 277 21.25 7.29 5.59
CA MET A 277 20.37 8.42 5.89
C MET A 277 19.58 8.92 4.65
N VAL A 278 20.12 8.70 3.45
CA VAL A 278 19.41 9.04 2.20
C VAL A 278 18.26 8.07 2.02
N GLY A 279 17.04 8.60 1.84
CA GLY A 279 15.83 7.80 1.70
C GLY A 279 14.97 7.76 2.97
N MET A 280 15.48 8.16 4.14
CA MET A 280 14.74 8.11 5.42
C MET A 280 13.53 9.04 5.53
N LYS A 281 13.18 9.76 4.45
CA LYS A 281 11.84 10.36 4.30
C LYS A 281 10.74 9.30 4.18
N GLY A 282 11.09 8.11 3.72
CA GLY A 282 10.17 6.99 3.57
C GLY A 282 9.89 6.23 4.86
N ASP A 283 10.47 6.67 5.98
CA ASP A 283 10.34 6.01 7.28
C ASP A 283 8.97 6.22 7.98
N MET A 284 8.09 6.95 7.29
CA MET A 284 6.66 7.08 7.58
C MET A 284 5.79 6.21 6.65
N GLY A 285 6.39 5.25 5.94
CA GLY A 285 5.69 4.35 5.02
C GLY A 285 4.51 3.62 5.65
N GLY A 286 4.64 3.21 6.91
CA GLY A 286 3.56 2.59 7.66
C GLY A 286 2.34 3.50 7.85
N ALA A 287 2.58 4.75 8.26
CA ALA A 287 1.52 5.76 8.35
C ALA A 287 0.86 6.03 7.01
N ALA A 288 1.66 6.12 5.92
CA ALA A 288 1.13 6.30 4.58
C ALA A 288 0.24 5.13 4.15
N SER A 289 0.63 3.89 4.44
CA SER A 289 -0.15 2.69 4.14
C SER A 289 -1.49 2.69 4.88
N VAL A 290 -1.48 3.03 6.17
CA VAL A 290 -2.69 3.12 6.98
C VAL A 290 -3.63 4.23 6.48
N LEU A 291 -3.10 5.42 6.17
CA LEU A 291 -3.91 6.52 5.62
C LEU A 291 -4.49 6.17 4.23
N GLY A 292 -3.72 5.50 3.37
CA GLY A 292 -4.22 5.00 2.10
C GLY A 292 -5.33 3.97 2.28
N ALA A 293 -5.21 3.06 3.24
CA ALA A 293 -6.27 2.10 3.55
C ALA A 293 -7.54 2.80 4.07
N MET A 294 -7.39 3.78 4.98
CA MET A 294 -8.51 4.59 5.47
C MET A 294 -9.16 5.41 4.35
N GLU A 295 -8.41 5.85 3.33
CA GLU A 295 -8.99 6.49 2.15
C GLU A 295 -9.92 5.54 1.38
N ILE A 296 -9.53 4.28 1.19
CA ILE A 296 -10.37 3.26 0.55
C ILE A 296 -11.62 3.00 1.40
N ILE A 297 -11.44 2.75 2.70
CA ILE A 297 -12.52 2.47 3.66
C ILE A 297 -13.52 3.63 3.71
N GLY A 298 -13.04 4.87 3.72
CA GLY A 298 -13.92 6.06 3.73
C GLY A 298 -14.74 6.23 2.47
N GLU A 299 -14.21 5.82 1.32
CA GLU A 299 -14.88 5.93 0.03
C GLU A 299 -15.85 4.76 -0.21
N LEU A 300 -15.44 3.53 0.10
CA LEU A 300 -16.22 2.31 -0.15
C LEU A 300 -17.20 1.96 0.98
N ARG A 301 -16.97 2.49 2.19
CA ARG A 301 -17.84 2.35 3.36
C ARG A 301 -18.17 0.88 3.71
N PRO A 302 -17.17 0.00 3.93
CA PRO A 302 -17.43 -1.38 4.35
C PRO A 302 -18.12 -1.41 5.73
N GLU A 303 -18.91 -2.44 5.99
CA GLU A 303 -19.67 -2.61 7.24
C GLU A 303 -18.78 -3.17 8.38
N GLN A 304 -17.70 -2.47 8.69
CA GLN A 304 -16.72 -2.89 9.69
C GLN A 304 -16.14 -1.68 10.44
N ASN A 305 -16.02 -1.76 11.76
CA ASN A 305 -15.41 -0.70 12.55
C ASN A 305 -13.89 -0.73 12.43
N VAL A 306 -13.30 0.45 12.21
CA VAL A 306 -11.86 0.61 12.04
C VAL A 306 -11.38 1.83 12.82
N ILE A 307 -10.25 1.70 13.51
CA ILE A 307 -9.49 2.81 14.05
C ILE A 307 -8.12 2.78 13.40
N ALA A 308 -7.66 3.91 12.88
CA ALA A 308 -6.27 4.11 12.49
C ALA A 308 -5.57 4.97 13.55
N VAL A 309 -4.40 4.54 14.04
CA VAL A 309 -3.55 5.27 14.98
C VAL A 309 -2.16 5.46 14.37
N ILE A 310 -1.66 6.71 14.38
CA ILE A 310 -0.36 7.05 13.81
C ILE A 310 0.42 7.86 14.84
N PRO A 311 1.38 7.24 15.56
CA PRO A 311 2.38 7.96 16.33
C PRO A 311 3.39 8.61 15.37
N SER A 312 3.40 9.93 15.29
CA SER A 312 4.21 10.70 14.34
C SER A 312 5.16 11.68 15.00
N THR A 313 6.41 11.67 14.54
CA THR A 313 7.50 12.58 14.91
C THR A 313 8.62 12.44 13.88
N ASP A 314 9.64 13.28 13.94
CA ASP A 314 10.97 12.96 13.41
C ASP A 314 11.90 12.46 14.54
N ASN A 315 13.03 11.84 14.16
CA ASN A 315 14.09 11.40 15.06
C ASN A 315 15.40 12.10 14.68
N VAL A 316 15.78 13.12 15.45
CA VAL A 316 16.87 14.04 15.11
C VAL A 316 17.87 14.20 16.26
N VAL A 317 19.12 14.53 15.92
CA VAL A 317 20.16 14.84 16.90
C VAL A 317 20.04 16.28 17.39
N SER A 318 19.97 16.45 18.70
CA SER A 318 20.12 17.75 19.34
C SER A 318 20.64 17.59 20.77
N GLY A 319 20.92 18.71 21.46
CA GLY A 319 21.38 18.69 22.84
C GLY A 319 20.33 18.18 23.85
N THR A 320 19.07 18.02 23.44
CA THR A 320 17.98 17.49 24.26
C THR A 320 17.53 16.10 23.84
N ALA A 321 18.12 15.52 22.79
CA ALA A 321 17.72 14.20 22.33
C ALA A 321 17.97 13.11 23.39
N PHE A 322 17.08 12.12 23.41
CA PHE A 322 17.27 10.88 24.16
C PHE A 322 18.53 10.13 23.68
N LYS A 323 19.10 9.32 24.56
CA LYS A 323 20.43 8.70 24.40
C LYS A 323 20.35 7.20 24.69
N PRO A 324 21.30 6.42 24.18
CA PRO A 324 21.58 5.12 24.76
C PRO A 324 21.79 5.22 26.28
N ASP A 325 21.37 4.20 27.01
CA ASP A 325 21.29 4.09 28.48
C ASP A 325 20.14 4.86 29.16
N ASP A 326 19.37 5.68 28.44
CA ASP A 326 18.17 6.28 29.01
C ASP A 326 17.12 5.18 29.32
N VAL A 327 16.44 5.29 30.47
CA VAL A 327 15.28 4.45 30.83
C VAL A 327 14.03 5.31 30.75
N ILE A 328 13.09 4.91 29.89
CA ILE A 328 11.85 5.63 29.63
C ILE A 328 10.65 4.80 30.09
N THR A 329 9.51 5.46 30.35
CA THR A 329 8.25 4.78 30.70
C THR A 329 7.26 5.01 29.58
N SER A 330 6.74 3.93 29.01
CA SER A 330 5.71 3.97 27.96
C SER A 330 4.31 4.22 28.53
N MET A 331 3.34 4.48 27.65
CA MET A 331 1.93 4.66 27.98
C MET A 331 1.33 3.45 28.70
N SER A 332 1.82 2.24 28.43
CA SER A 332 1.37 1.02 29.10
C SER A 332 1.89 0.91 30.54
N GLY A 333 2.78 1.80 30.96
CA GLY A 333 3.48 1.77 32.23
C GLY A 333 4.75 0.90 32.23
N LYS A 334 5.03 0.15 31.15
CA LYS A 334 6.27 -0.61 31.01
C LYS A 334 7.47 0.32 30.86
N THR A 335 8.54 0.02 31.57
CA THR A 335 9.83 0.71 31.44
C THR A 335 10.69 0.09 30.34
N ILE A 336 11.41 0.93 29.58
CA ILE A 336 12.23 0.51 28.44
C ILE A 336 13.63 1.11 28.58
N GLU A 337 14.65 0.25 28.58
CA GLU A 337 16.05 0.65 28.42
C GLU A 337 16.34 0.90 26.94
N VAL A 338 16.73 2.12 26.61
CA VAL A 338 17.10 2.51 25.25
C VAL A 338 18.56 2.15 25.03
N LEU A 339 18.82 1.14 24.21
CA LEU A 339 20.18 0.73 23.83
C LEU A 339 20.59 1.28 22.45
N ASN A 340 19.61 1.66 21.64
CA ASN A 340 19.84 2.20 20.31
C ASN A 340 18.73 3.21 19.96
N THR A 341 19.09 4.47 19.69
CA THR A 341 18.12 5.51 19.33
C THR A 341 17.67 5.43 17.86
N ASP A 342 18.30 4.57 17.06
CA ASP A 342 17.91 4.19 15.68
C ASP A 342 16.91 3.01 15.67
N ALA A 343 16.47 2.60 16.85
CA ALA A 343 15.35 1.68 17.05
C ALA A 343 14.17 2.44 17.65
N GLU A 344 13.88 3.62 17.08
CA GLU A 344 12.86 4.58 17.49
C GLU A 344 11.45 4.17 17.06
N GLY A 345 11.30 3.58 15.86
CA GLY A 345 9.99 3.25 15.30
C GLY A 345 9.19 2.33 16.22
N ARG A 346 9.85 1.36 16.86
CA ARG A 346 9.20 0.45 17.81
C ARG A 346 8.79 1.15 19.12
N LEU A 347 9.52 2.20 19.52
CA LEU A 347 9.16 3.02 20.69
C LEU A 347 7.91 3.85 20.40
N ALA A 348 7.85 4.49 19.24
CA ALA A 348 6.67 5.24 18.79
C ALA A 348 5.44 4.32 18.68
N LEU A 349 5.60 3.15 18.05
CA LEU A 349 4.54 2.16 17.90
C LEU A 349 4.08 1.56 19.23
N ALA A 350 4.95 1.39 20.23
CA ALA A 350 4.56 0.89 21.55
C ALA A 350 3.43 1.74 22.19
N ASP A 351 3.58 3.06 22.14
CA ASP A 351 2.55 3.99 22.61
C ASP A 351 1.35 4.02 21.66
N GLY A 352 1.57 3.93 20.34
CA GLY A 352 0.49 3.86 19.35
C GLY A 352 -0.43 2.63 19.51
N ILE A 353 0.16 1.44 19.70
CA ILE A 353 -0.54 0.18 19.97
C ILE A 353 -1.33 0.28 21.27
N THR A 354 -0.71 0.81 22.33
CA THR A 354 -1.38 1.02 23.62
C THR A 354 -2.57 1.99 23.47
N TYR A 355 -2.41 3.05 22.68
CA TYR A 355 -3.47 4.01 22.43
C TYR A 355 -4.60 3.42 21.59
N ALA A 356 -4.31 2.62 20.55
CA ALA A 356 -5.32 1.90 19.77
C ALA A 356 -6.18 0.98 20.65
N LYS A 357 -5.55 0.22 21.56
CA LYS A 357 -6.25 -0.59 22.57
C LYS A 357 -7.13 0.27 23.48
N LYS A 358 -6.62 1.42 23.94
CA LYS A 358 -7.41 2.37 24.75
C LYS A 358 -8.64 2.91 24.03
N LEU A 359 -8.58 3.05 22.70
CA LEU A 359 -9.71 3.47 21.86
C LEU A 359 -10.68 2.32 21.53
N GLY A 360 -10.38 1.08 21.95
CA GLY A 360 -11.28 -0.06 21.85
C GLY A 360 -10.93 -1.04 20.72
N ALA A 361 -9.73 -1.01 20.15
CA ALA A 361 -9.31 -1.99 19.15
C ALA A 361 -9.36 -3.43 19.72
N ASN A 362 -10.05 -4.33 19.02
CA ASN A 362 -10.15 -5.75 19.33
C ASN A 362 -9.11 -6.59 18.57
N TYR A 363 -8.73 -6.13 17.38
CA TYR A 363 -7.69 -6.72 16.53
C TYR A 363 -6.69 -5.63 16.18
N LEU A 364 -5.39 -5.95 16.13
CA LEU A 364 -4.34 -4.98 15.87
C LEU A 364 -3.52 -5.38 14.65
N ILE A 365 -3.36 -4.47 13.70
CA ILE A 365 -2.41 -4.64 12.60
C ILE A 365 -1.52 -3.41 12.57
N ASP A 366 -0.26 -3.56 12.97
CA ASP A 366 0.71 -2.47 12.86
C ASP A 366 1.57 -2.64 11.59
N VAL A 367 1.86 -1.52 10.94
CA VAL A 367 2.61 -1.47 9.68
C VAL A 367 3.75 -0.50 9.83
N ALA A 368 4.97 -0.95 9.51
CA ALA A 368 6.16 -0.14 9.75
C ALA A 368 7.33 -0.49 8.82
N THR A 369 8.06 0.54 8.38
CA THR A 369 9.42 0.41 7.86
C THR A 369 10.37 0.21 9.05
N LEU A 370 10.37 -0.99 9.64
CA LEU A 370 10.89 -1.14 11.01
C LEU A 370 12.35 -1.59 11.05
N THR A 371 12.74 -2.57 10.21
CA THR A 371 14.10 -3.12 10.32
C THR A 371 14.77 -3.32 8.98
N GLY A 372 16.06 -2.94 8.88
CA GLY A 372 16.92 -3.45 7.81
C GLY A 372 17.11 -4.98 7.87
N GLY A 373 16.75 -5.62 9.00
CA GLY A 373 16.83 -7.06 9.18
C GLY A 373 15.84 -7.83 8.28
N VAL A 374 14.62 -7.31 8.10
CA VAL A 374 13.63 -7.96 7.22
C VAL A 374 14.09 -7.92 5.76
N ILE A 375 14.76 -6.84 5.35
CA ILE A 375 15.32 -6.70 3.99
C ILE A 375 16.37 -7.77 3.74
N VAL A 376 17.25 -8.02 4.71
CA VAL A 376 18.27 -9.08 4.60
C VAL A 376 17.64 -10.47 4.56
N ALA A 377 16.52 -10.68 5.26
CA ALA A 377 15.86 -11.97 5.35
C ALA A 377 14.98 -12.29 4.12
N LEU A 378 14.20 -11.33 3.65
CA LEU A 378 13.10 -11.51 2.68
C LEU A 378 13.27 -10.69 1.39
N GLY A 379 14.27 -9.81 1.32
CA GLY A 379 14.50 -8.95 0.16
C GLY A 379 13.51 -7.79 0.06
N ASN A 380 13.24 -7.34 -1.18
CA ASN A 380 12.45 -6.13 -1.47
C ASN A 380 11.08 -6.42 -2.11
N GLN A 381 10.62 -7.66 -2.04
CA GLN A 381 9.38 -8.10 -2.71
C GLN A 381 8.39 -8.78 -1.77
N THR A 382 8.79 -9.04 -0.52
CA THR A 382 7.98 -9.77 0.46
C THR A 382 8.03 -9.03 1.79
N THR A 383 6.86 -8.64 2.29
CA THR A 383 6.69 -8.03 3.62
C THR A 383 6.88 -9.10 4.69
N GLY A 384 7.63 -8.79 5.75
CA GLY A 384 7.75 -9.72 6.89
C GLY A 384 6.58 -9.55 7.83
N ALA A 385 6.00 -10.66 8.30
CA ALA A 385 4.94 -10.66 9.30
C ALA A 385 5.34 -11.36 10.58
N MET A 386 4.85 -10.88 11.72
CA MET A 386 4.94 -11.54 13.03
C MET A 386 3.59 -11.39 13.73
N THR A 387 3.22 -12.36 14.56
CA THR A 387 1.88 -12.38 15.15
C THR A 387 1.87 -13.07 16.51
N ASN A 388 0.88 -12.76 17.35
CA ASN A 388 0.51 -13.55 18.53
C ASN A 388 -0.77 -14.39 18.30
N ASN A 389 -1.38 -14.28 17.12
CA ASN A 389 -2.65 -14.89 16.76
C ASN A 389 -2.62 -15.37 15.29
N GLU A 390 -2.58 -16.69 15.09
CA GLU A 390 -2.47 -17.28 13.75
C GLU A 390 -3.73 -17.08 12.89
N GLU A 391 -4.91 -17.06 13.50
CA GLU A 391 -6.19 -16.88 12.81
C GLU A 391 -6.29 -15.48 12.18
N LEU A 392 -5.92 -14.43 12.92
CA LEU A 392 -5.84 -13.07 12.38
C LEU A 392 -4.77 -12.98 11.29
N PHE A 393 -3.64 -13.68 11.44
CA PHE A 393 -2.60 -13.69 10.42
C PHE A 393 -3.07 -14.36 9.12
N GLU A 394 -3.82 -15.46 9.20
CA GLU A 394 -4.42 -16.11 8.02
C GLU A 394 -5.36 -15.13 7.27
N GLN A 395 -6.19 -14.37 7.98
CA GLN A 395 -7.06 -13.37 7.34
C GLN A 395 -6.26 -12.27 6.62
N VAL A 396 -5.17 -11.78 7.23
CA VAL A 396 -4.25 -10.82 6.60
C VAL A 396 -3.57 -11.44 5.38
N LEU A 397 -3.14 -12.70 5.48
CA LEU A 397 -2.48 -13.42 4.41
C LEU A 397 -3.41 -13.62 3.21
N GLU A 398 -4.67 -13.99 3.43
CA GLU A 398 -5.67 -14.11 2.37
C GLU A 398 -5.90 -12.77 1.64
N ALA A 399 -6.11 -11.69 2.40
CA ALA A 399 -6.25 -10.35 1.81
C ALA A 399 -5.01 -9.94 0.97
N SER A 400 -3.83 -10.36 1.41
CA SER A 400 -2.57 -10.11 0.69
C SER A 400 -2.47 -10.91 -0.62
N MET A 401 -3.05 -12.11 -0.67
CA MET A 401 -3.07 -12.95 -1.87
C MET A 401 -3.96 -12.34 -2.97
N GLU A 402 -5.11 -11.77 -2.61
CA GLU A 402 -6.03 -11.13 -3.58
C GLU A 402 -5.44 -9.86 -4.20
N THR A 403 -4.61 -9.17 -3.43
CA THR A 403 -3.99 -7.90 -3.83
C THR A 403 -2.61 -8.07 -4.47
N ASP A 404 -2.13 -9.32 -4.57
CA ASP A 404 -0.77 -9.71 -4.99
C ASP A 404 0.33 -9.00 -4.18
N GLU A 405 0.13 -8.78 -2.89
CA GLU A 405 1.13 -8.18 -2.01
C GLU A 405 1.75 -9.21 -1.07
N SER A 406 2.83 -9.88 -1.52
CA SER A 406 3.43 -11.01 -0.78
C SER A 406 3.79 -10.69 0.68
N ILE A 407 3.33 -11.56 1.59
CA ILE A 407 3.67 -11.57 3.01
C ILE A 407 4.32 -12.91 3.38
N TRP A 408 5.31 -12.88 4.29
CA TRP A 408 5.89 -14.09 4.87
C TRP A 408 6.06 -14.00 6.38
N GLN A 409 5.58 -15.00 7.09
CA GLN A 409 5.64 -15.05 8.55
C GLN A 409 7.05 -15.38 9.06
N LEU A 410 7.53 -14.58 10.01
CA LEU A 410 8.70 -14.84 10.83
C LEU A 410 8.23 -15.26 12.24
N PRO A 411 8.92 -16.22 12.88
CA PRO A 411 8.47 -16.76 14.16
C PRO A 411 8.77 -15.83 15.34
N ILE A 412 7.93 -15.89 16.37
CA ILE A 412 8.24 -15.40 17.73
C ILE A 412 8.20 -16.59 18.68
N PHE A 413 9.33 -16.89 19.33
CA PHE A 413 9.41 -17.93 20.36
C PHE A 413 9.58 -17.32 21.76
N ASP A 414 9.35 -18.10 22.81
CA ASP A 414 9.49 -17.61 24.20
C ASP A 414 10.91 -17.11 24.52
N ARG A 415 11.95 -17.75 23.96
CA ARG A 415 13.33 -17.27 24.08
C ARG A 415 13.55 -15.87 23.50
N ASP A 416 12.76 -15.48 22.50
CA ASP A 416 12.83 -14.16 21.87
C ASP A 416 12.24 -13.12 22.81
N LYS A 417 11.11 -13.45 23.47
CA LYS A 417 10.50 -12.63 24.54
C LYS A 417 11.44 -12.45 25.73
N GLU A 418 12.06 -13.54 26.19
CA GLU A 418 13.07 -13.49 27.26
C GLU A 418 14.22 -12.54 26.91
N ARG A 419 14.67 -12.55 25.65
CA ARG A 419 15.74 -11.68 25.18
C ARG A 419 15.35 -10.21 25.12
N VAL A 420 14.12 -9.88 24.72
CA VAL A 420 13.60 -8.50 24.78
C VAL A 420 13.43 -8.02 26.23
N ARG A 421 13.00 -8.92 27.13
CA ARG A 421 12.86 -8.65 28.57
C ARG A 421 14.19 -8.64 29.33
N ASN A 422 15.29 -8.95 28.67
CA ASN A 422 16.61 -9.02 29.30
C ASN A 422 17.25 -7.63 29.43
N SER A 423 16.67 -6.79 30.28
CA SER A 423 17.30 -5.55 30.76
C SER A 423 17.67 -5.71 32.24
N LYS A 424 18.74 -5.04 32.66
CA LYS A 424 19.12 -4.96 34.08
C LYS A 424 18.42 -3.82 34.82
N PHE A 425 17.85 -2.87 34.09
CA PHE A 425 17.38 -1.58 34.63
C PHE A 425 15.90 -1.32 34.36
N ALA A 426 15.33 -1.94 33.34
CA ALA A 426 13.96 -1.74 32.88
C ALA A 426 13.24 -3.07 32.65
N ASP A 427 11.95 -3.02 32.32
CA ASP A 427 11.17 -4.22 32.01
C ASP A 427 11.57 -4.81 30.64
N LEU A 428 11.89 -3.94 29.68
CA LEU A 428 12.29 -4.28 28.32
C LEU A 428 13.57 -3.54 27.92
N ASN A 429 14.28 -4.03 26.91
CA ASN A 429 15.26 -3.24 26.17
C ASN A 429 14.86 -3.13 24.69
N ASN A 430 15.06 -1.96 24.07
CA ASN A 430 14.55 -1.71 22.72
C ASN A 430 15.42 -2.33 21.60
N SER A 431 16.63 -2.81 21.90
CA SER A 431 17.56 -3.31 20.88
C SER A 431 18.49 -4.40 21.46
N PRO A 432 18.01 -5.64 21.64
CA PRO A 432 18.76 -6.72 22.31
C PRO A 432 19.88 -7.33 21.45
N GLY A 433 20.42 -6.59 20.48
CA GLY A 433 21.49 -6.99 19.57
C GLY A 433 21.04 -7.23 18.13
N ARG A 434 22.02 -7.45 17.25
CA ARG A 434 21.84 -7.48 15.79
C ARG A 434 21.20 -8.78 15.26
N GLU A 435 21.43 -9.90 15.94
CA GLU A 435 20.95 -11.21 15.48
C GLU A 435 19.44 -11.32 15.62
N GLY A 436 18.76 -11.76 14.56
CA GLY A 436 17.30 -11.85 14.53
C GLY A 436 16.61 -10.49 14.59
N HIS A 437 17.23 -9.42 14.06
CA HIS A 437 16.77 -8.04 14.26
C HIS A 437 15.26 -7.82 13.99
N ALA A 438 14.72 -8.36 12.88
CA ALA A 438 13.29 -8.27 12.57
C ALA A 438 12.42 -8.95 13.65
N VAL A 439 12.77 -10.18 14.04
CA VAL A 439 12.07 -10.93 15.09
C VAL A 439 12.13 -10.20 16.43
N MET A 440 13.28 -9.61 16.81
CA MET A 440 13.40 -8.85 18.05
C MET A 440 12.53 -7.59 18.04
N ALA A 441 12.40 -6.93 16.89
CA ALA A 441 11.56 -5.75 16.74
C ALA A 441 10.07 -6.11 16.85
N GLY A 442 9.61 -7.14 16.12
CA GLY A 442 8.25 -7.65 16.25
C GLY A 442 7.95 -8.15 17.67
N THR A 443 8.86 -8.90 18.28
CA THR A 443 8.70 -9.37 19.67
C THR A 443 8.56 -8.21 20.66
N PHE A 444 9.33 -7.13 20.48
CA PHE A 444 9.18 -5.91 21.28
C PHE A 444 7.78 -5.30 21.14
N LEU A 445 7.24 -5.21 19.93
CA LEU A 445 5.88 -4.70 19.69
C LEU A 445 4.80 -5.61 20.30
N GLY A 446 4.99 -6.93 20.21
CA GLY A 446 4.10 -7.92 20.81
C GLY A 446 3.94 -7.77 22.33
N GLU A 447 4.94 -7.22 23.03
CA GLU A 447 4.83 -6.89 24.46
C GLU A 447 3.78 -5.80 24.74
N PHE A 448 3.43 -4.94 23.77
CA PHE A 448 2.42 -3.89 23.93
C PHE A 448 1.05 -4.30 23.39
N ALA A 449 1.02 -5.21 22.40
CA ALA A 449 -0.19 -5.89 21.98
C ALA A 449 -0.76 -6.77 23.10
N GLU A 450 0.12 -7.44 23.85
CA GLU A 450 -0.24 -8.35 24.95
C GLU A 450 -1.16 -9.49 24.45
N ASP A 451 -2.34 -9.67 25.05
CA ASP A 451 -3.29 -10.72 24.70
C ASP A 451 -4.25 -10.30 23.57
N THR A 452 -4.19 -9.05 23.09
CA THR A 452 -5.00 -8.58 21.96
C THR A 452 -4.48 -9.24 20.67
N PRO A 453 -5.33 -9.92 19.86
CA PRO A 453 -4.95 -10.46 18.56
C PRO A 453 -4.23 -9.43 17.71
N TRP A 454 -3.02 -9.76 17.25
CA TRP A 454 -2.10 -8.79 16.68
C TRP A 454 -1.22 -9.37 15.58
N VAL A 455 -1.08 -8.61 14.49
CA VAL A 455 -0.14 -8.85 13.39
C VAL A 455 0.72 -7.60 13.19
N HIS A 456 2.04 -7.79 13.14
CA HIS A 456 2.99 -6.77 12.70
C HIS A 456 3.44 -7.04 11.28
N LEU A 457 3.43 -6.01 10.43
CA LEU A 457 3.91 -6.00 9.06
C LEU A 457 5.16 -5.11 8.95
N ASP A 458 6.34 -5.73 8.85
CA ASP A 458 7.60 -5.04 8.55
C ASP A 458 7.74 -4.86 7.04
N ILE A 459 7.40 -3.65 6.58
CA ILE A 459 7.40 -3.25 5.16
C ILE A 459 8.71 -2.56 4.74
N ALA A 460 9.78 -2.63 5.54
CA ALA A 460 11.03 -1.92 5.23
C ALA A 460 11.61 -2.29 3.85
N GLY A 461 11.41 -3.54 3.39
CA GLY A 461 11.83 -3.98 2.06
C GLY A 461 10.85 -3.66 0.93
N THR A 462 9.55 -3.54 1.24
CA THR A 462 8.48 -3.43 0.23
C THR A 462 7.94 -2.02 0.06
N SER A 463 8.17 -1.11 1.01
CA SER A 463 7.66 0.27 1.01
C SER A 463 8.21 1.12 -0.15
N GLU A 464 9.43 0.84 -0.61
CA GLU A 464 10.09 1.55 -1.71
C GLU A 464 10.77 0.60 -2.69
N THR A 465 10.90 1.04 -3.94
CA THR A 465 11.66 0.35 -4.99
C THR A 465 12.68 1.27 -5.65
N SER A 466 13.87 0.76 -5.94
CA SER A 466 14.96 1.53 -6.57
C SER A 466 14.76 1.77 -8.07
N GLY A 467 13.86 1.02 -8.72
CA GLY A 467 13.65 1.05 -10.16
C GLY A 467 12.18 1.16 -10.54
N ALA A 468 11.92 1.72 -11.72
CA ALA A 468 10.58 1.70 -12.30
C ALA A 468 10.16 0.25 -12.60
N HIS A 469 8.88 -0.06 -12.35
CA HIS A 469 8.27 -1.36 -12.58
C HIS A 469 6.95 -1.17 -13.34
N ASP A 470 6.15 -2.19 -13.61
CA ASP A 470 4.96 -2.00 -14.47
C ASP A 470 3.85 -1.17 -13.80
N LEU A 471 3.82 -1.15 -12.47
CA LEU A 471 2.77 -0.50 -11.68
C LEU A 471 3.20 0.87 -11.12
N GLY A 472 4.37 1.40 -11.50
CA GLY A 472 4.84 2.68 -10.99
C GLY A 472 6.27 3.08 -11.37
N PRO A 473 6.70 4.30 -11.02
CA PRO A 473 8.09 4.75 -11.09
C PRO A 473 8.91 4.14 -9.94
N ALA A 474 10.20 4.50 -9.86
CA ALA A 474 10.99 4.25 -8.64
C ALA A 474 10.47 5.13 -7.47
N GLY A 475 10.79 4.75 -6.24
CA GLY A 475 10.34 5.39 -5.01
C GLY A 475 9.26 4.55 -4.31
N ALA A 476 8.36 5.23 -3.61
CA ALA A 476 7.30 4.58 -2.83
C ALA A 476 6.41 3.63 -3.66
N THR A 477 6.07 2.47 -3.10
CA THR A 477 5.24 1.44 -3.73
C THR A 477 3.77 1.51 -3.28
N GLY A 478 3.50 2.07 -2.09
CA GLY A 478 2.19 2.03 -1.44
C GLY A 478 1.87 0.66 -0.84
N ALA A 479 2.90 -0.11 -0.43
CA ALA A 479 2.76 -1.46 0.09
C ALA A 479 1.71 -1.57 1.19
N MET A 480 0.91 -2.64 1.15
CA MET A 480 -0.11 -3.01 2.13
C MET A 480 -1.34 -2.11 2.15
N VAL A 481 -1.41 -1.00 1.39
CA VAL A 481 -2.63 -0.16 1.33
C VAL A 481 -3.84 -1.00 0.92
N ARG A 482 -3.66 -1.81 -0.12
CA ARG A 482 -4.73 -2.64 -0.69
C ARG A 482 -5.02 -3.82 0.22
N THR A 483 -3.98 -4.51 0.71
CA THR A 483 -4.13 -5.60 1.68
C THR A 483 -4.94 -5.18 2.92
N LEU A 484 -4.63 -4.03 3.51
CA LEU A 484 -5.34 -3.55 4.71
C LEU A 484 -6.80 -3.23 4.41
N ALA A 485 -7.10 -2.60 3.26
CA ALA A 485 -8.48 -2.31 2.89
C ALA A 485 -9.27 -3.60 2.59
N THR A 486 -8.70 -4.51 1.81
CA THR A 486 -9.30 -5.81 1.49
C THR A 486 -9.51 -6.67 2.75
N LEU A 487 -8.62 -6.58 3.74
CA LEU A 487 -8.85 -7.22 5.04
C LEU A 487 -10.14 -6.72 5.69
N VAL A 488 -10.39 -5.41 5.69
CA VAL A 488 -11.59 -4.81 6.30
C VAL A 488 -12.85 -5.20 5.53
N GLU A 489 -12.79 -5.21 4.20
CA GLU A 489 -13.91 -5.61 3.34
C GLU A 489 -14.35 -7.06 3.59
N ARG A 490 -13.39 -7.95 3.83
CA ARG A 490 -13.63 -9.37 4.11
C ARG A 490 -13.92 -9.68 5.57
N PHE A 491 -13.70 -8.73 6.48
CA PHE A 491 -13.64 -9.04 7.90
C PHE A 491 -15.02 -9.44 8.45
N GLY A 492 -15.15 -10.68 8.90
CA GLY A 492 -16.42 -11.23 9.40
C GLY A 492 -17.34 -11.80 8.32
N GLU A 493 -16.89 -11.91 7.08
CA GLU A 493 -17.52 -12.77 6.07
C GLU A 493 -17.08 -14.23 6.35
N GLU A 494 -17.90 -15.00 7.08
CA GLU A 494 -17.78 -16.47 7.20
C GLU A 494 -18.39 -17.21 6.01
#